data_AF-A0AA40LVR7-F1
#
_entry.id   AF-A0AA40LVR7-F1
#
_cell.length_a   1.000
_cell.length_b   1.000
_cell.length_c   1.000
_cell.angle_alpha   90.00
_cell.angle_beta   90.00
_cell.angle_gamma   90.00
#
_symmetry.space_group_name_H-M   'P 1'
#
loop_
_entity.id
_entity.type
_entity.pdbx_description
1 polymer ?
#
loop_
_entity_poly.entity_id
_entity_poly.type
_entity_poly.pdbx_seq_one_letter_code
_entity_poly.pdbx_strand_id
1 'polypeptide(L)'
;MGKRNNSQRKENVESPRKEISENEACNMTEKEFRVMVMEFIHRMDEKINNLCKNQEEMKSDIATIKNTMESFNSRLQEAEDRISELEDQVQKQAQAEQQLEKKIKKQEESLRELRDNMKRSNMRIIGLPEGQEEQQGLENLFEEIMTENFPDMGKIKVTQIGLGTNMNLNRGYGGAGSVGSIPAVQVKQSILNPLKLEVNPNIQSMCNQEKEQIKSFNKFASFIDKVRSLEQQNKILMTKWNLLQQQKMTQSNMDNMSQSYISNLPWQLRLMLKAEFGNEQRLVEYLKNKYEDEINKSTEIDNEVVLIKTDVAYCEQDRAGSHLEGLTIEINFYRQLYEEEICELQVQISDMSVVLSMDNNHTLDLDGIIAEVKAQSRSPTAASQG
;
A
#
# COMPACT_ATOMS: atom_id res chain seq x y z
N MET A 1 -17.85 17.81 -31.21
CA MET A 1 -18.59 18.13 -32.45
C MET A 1 -17.61 18.73 -33.47
N GLY A 2 -16.99 17.87 -34.28
CA GLY A 2 -16.03 18.32 -35.31
C GLY A 2 -16.74 18.56 -36.64
N LYS A 3 -16.79 19.82 -37.09
CA LYS A 3 -17.20 20.14 -38.45
C LYS A 3 -16.05 19.77 -39.38
N ARG A 4 -16.18 18.66 -40.09
CA ARG A 4 -15.31 18.32 -41.24
C ARG A 4 -15.62 19.30 -42.36
N ASN A 5 -14.73 20.26 -42.60
CA ASN A 5 -14.75 21.04 -43.82
C ASN A 5 -14.09 20.20 -44.91
N ASN A 6 -14.94 19.62 -45.75
CA ASN A 6 -14.56 18.87 -46.94
C ASN A 6 -14.26 19.91 -48.04
N SER A 7 -13.00 20.33 -48.17
CA SER A 7 -12.59 21.21 -49.26
C SER A 7 -12.21 20.35 -50.47
N GLN A 8 -13.07 20.36 -51.48
CA GLN A 8 -12.86 19.68 -52.76
C GLN A 8 -11.63 20.25 -53.46
N ARG A 9 -10.50 19.53 -53.42
CA ARG A 9 -9.38 19.74 -54.36
C ARG A 9 -9.89 19.35 -55.75
N LYS A 10 -10.20 20.35 -56.57
CA LYS A 10 -10.35 20.15 -58.01
C LYS A 10 -8.96 19.93 -58.59
N GLU A 11 -8.71 18.74 -59.11
CA GLU A 11 -7.59 18.46 -60.00
C GLU A 11 -7.74 19.35 -61.24
N ASN A 12 -6.85 20.33 -61.39
CA ASN A 12 -6.62 20.98 -62.67
C ASN A 12 -5.79 20.03 -63.52
N VAL A 13 -6.48 19.23 -64.34
CA VAL A 13 -5.86 18.44 -65.42
C VAL A 13 -5.43 19.40 -66.52
N GLU A 14 -4.18 19.85 -66.48
CA GLU A 14 -3.59 20.66 -67.54
C GLU A 14 -3.25 19.76 -68.74
N SER A 15 -3.96 19.95 -69.86
CA SER A 15 -3.69 19.22 -71.12
C SER A 15 -2.31 19.60 -71.69
N PRO A 16 -1.58 18.66 -72.31
CA PRO A 16 -0.28 18.96 -72.92
C PRO A 16 -0.48 19.86 -74.14
N ARG A 17 0.12 21.05 -74.15
CA ARG A 17 0.07 21.96 -75.31
C ARG A 17 1.46 22.21 -75.88
N LYS A 18 1.54 22.01 -77.20
CA LYS A 18 2.73 22.06 -78.05
C LYS A 18 3.57 23.31 -77.83
N GLU A 19 4.86 23.10 -77.59
CA GLU A 19 5.90 24.10 -77.78
C GLU A 19 6.09 24.30 -79.30
N ILE A 20 5.94 25.55 -79.76
CA ILE A 20 6.10 25.93 -81.17
C ILE A 20 7.58 26.26 -81.39
N SER A 21 8.19 25.68 -82.42
CA SER A 21 9.62 25.89 -82.72
C SER A 21 9.89 27.31 -83.26
N GLU A 22 11.11 27.84 -83.07
CA GLU A 22 11.50 29.19 -83.52
C GLU A 22 11.23 29.45 -85.02
N ASN A 23 11.27 28.40 -85.85
CA ASN A 23 11.03 28.48 -87.30
C ASN A 23 9.56 28.72 -87.68
N GLU A 24 8.60 28.32 -86.84
CA GLU A 24 7.16 28.53 -87.09
C GLU A 24 6.73 29.95 -86.70
N ALA A 25 7.42 30.58 -85.74
CA ALA A 25 7.15 31.96 -85.32
C ALA A 25 7.52 33.00 -86.39
N CYS A 26 8.53 32.72 -87.23
CA CYS A 26 9.03 33.64 -88.26
C CYS A 26 8.11 33.76 -89.50
N ASN A 27 7.18 32.83 -89.71
CA ASN A 27 6.29 32.77 -90.89
C ASN A 27 4.84 33.22 -90.59
N MET A 28 4.57 33.72 -89.38
CA MET A 28 3.22 34.12 -88.94
C MET A 28 2.86 35.54 -89.36
N THR A 29 1.57 35.79 -89.62
CA THR A 29 1.07 37.15 -89.84
C THR A 29 1.02 37.95 -88.53
N GLU A 30 1.12 39.29 -88.60
CA GLU A 30 1.13 40.16 -87.41
C GLU A 30 -0.09 39.92 -86.49
N LYS A 31 -1.26 39.62 -87.08
CA LYS A 31 -2.48 39.31 -86.33
C LYS A 31 -2.35 37.99 -85.56
N GLU A 32 -1.77 36.96 -86.17
CA GLU A 32 -1.54 35.66 -85.52
C GLU A 32 -0.50 35.78 -84.41
N PHE A 33 0.56 36.59 -84.61
CA PHE A 33 1.54 36.90 -83.58
C PHE A 33 0.91 37.63 -82.38
N ARG A 34 0.08 38.65 -82.63
CA ARG A 34 -0.65 39.38 -81.57
C ARG A 34 -1.58 38.46 -80.77
N VAL A 35 -2.28 37.53 -81.42
CA VAL A 35 -3.14 36.54 -80.75
C VAL A 35 -2.30 35.59 -79.90
N MET A 36 -1.19 35.06 -80.43
CA MET A 36 -0.29 34.19 -79.68
C MET A 36 0.25 34.88 -78.41
N VAL A 37 0.69 36.14 -78.53
CA VAL A 37 1.17 36.92 -77.38
C VAL A 37 0.06 37.16 -76.36
N MET A 38 -1.17 37.50 -76.79
CA MET A 38 -2.30 37.63 -75.87
C MET A 38 -2.61 36.33 -75.15
N GLU A 39 -2.59 35.18 -75.84
CA GLU A 39 -2.79 33.88 -75.20
C GLU A 39 -1.67 33.54 -74.22
N PHE A 40 -0.41 33.88 -74.55
CA PHE A 40 0.72 33.70 -73.64
C PHE A 40 0.58 34.57 -72.39
N ILE A 41 0.21 35.84 -72.54
CA ILE A 41 -0.04 36.76 -71.43
C ILE A 41 -1.18 36.23 -70.55
N HIS A 42 -2.29 35.77 -71.15
CA HIS A 42 -3.41 35.22 -70.40
C HIS A 42 -3.02 33.95 -69.62
N ARG A 43 -2.20 33.07 -70.22
CA ARG A 43 -1.66 31.89 -69.53
C ARG A 43 -0.75 32.28 -68.36
N MET A 44 0.10 33.29 -68.54
CA MET A 44 0.95 33.78 -67.45
C MET A 44 0.11 34.38 -66.32
N ASP A 45 -0.91 35.19 -66.64
CA ASP A 45 -1.82 35.76 -65.65
C ASP A 45 -2.57 34.66 -64.89
N GLU A 46 -3.04 33.61 -65.57
CA GLU A 46 -3.71 32.48 -64.91
C GLU A 46 -2.77 31.74 -63.93
N LYS A 47 -1.53 31.46 -64.35
CA LYS A 47 -0.51 30.85 -63.49
C LYS A 47 -0.16 31.73 -62.30
N ILE A 48 0.02 33.05 -62.51
CA ILE A 48 0.30 34.02 -61.45
C ILE A 48 -0.85 34.04 -60.45
N ASN A 49 -2.10 34.11 -60.91
CA ASN A 49 -3.27 34.13 -60.04
C ASN A 49 -3.40 32.85 -59.20
N ASN A 50 -3.14 31.68 -59.78
CA ASN A 50 -3.12 30.41 -59.05
C ASN A 50 -1.99 30.38 -58.01
N LEU A 51 -0.80 30.88 -58.37
CA LEU A 51 0.33 30.99 -57.44
C LEU A 51 0.00 31.91 -56.26
N CYS A 52 -0.63 33.05 -56.53
CA CYS A 52 -1.07 34.00 -55.51
C CYS A 52 -2.09 33.38 -54.55
N LYS A 53 -3.08 32.64 -55.06
CA LYS A 53 -4.06 31.92 -54.21
C LYS A 53 -3.39 30.89 -53.30
N ASN A 54 -2.53 30.04 -53.87
CA ASN A 54 -1.78 29.05 -53.08
C ASN A 54 -0.91 29.75 -52.00
N GLN A 55 -0.35 30.91 -52.32
CA GLN A 55 0.42 31.70 -51.36
C GLN A 55 -0.44 32.25 -50.21
N GLU A 56 -1.68 32.68 -50.48
CA GLU A 56 -2.62 33.11 -49.44
C GLU A 56 -3.07 31.96 -48.54
N GLU A 57 -3.37 30.79 -49.12
CA GLU A 57 -3.69 29.57 -48.36
C GLU A 57 -2.53 29.17 -47.44
N MET A 58 -1.30 29.11 -47.95
CA MET A 58 -0.12 28.83 -47.13
C MET A 58 0.07 29.86 -46.01
N LYS A 59 -0.16 31.15 -46.26
CA LYS A 59 -0.09 32.19 -45.21
C LYS A 59 -1.15 31.98 -44.12
N SER A 60 -2.36 31.58 -44.51
CA SER A 60 -3.43 31.25 -43.56
C SER A 60 -3.06 30.04 -42.69
N ASP A 61 -2.53 28.98 -43.29
CA ASP A 61 -2.10 27.80 -42.55
C ASP A 61 -0.94 28.10 -41.59
N ILE A 62 0.05 28.89 -42.04
CA ILE A 62 1.17 29.35 -41.18
C ILE A 62 0.65 30.17 -40.00
N ALA A 63 -0.31 31.07 -40.22
CA ALA A 63 -0.92 31.84 -39.13
C ALA A 63 -1.64 30.93 -38.12
N THR A 64 -2.31 29.90 -38.62
CA THR A 64 -3.01 28.91 -37.78
C THR A 64 -2.00 28.10 -36.95
N ILE A 65 -0.91 27.62 -37.56
CA ILE A 65 0.19 26.92 -36.87
C ILE A 65 0.85 27.82 -35.82
N LYS A 66 1.07 29.10 -36.14
CA LYS A 66 1.65 30.05 -35.20
C LYS A 66 0.79 30.18 -33.94
N ASN A 67 -0.53 30.37 -34.11
CA ASN A 67 -1.45 30.51 -32.98
C ASN A 67 -1.53 29.22 -32.14
N THR A 68 -1.51 28.04 -32.78
CA THR A 68 -1.49 26.77 -32.03
C THR A 68 -0.18 26.61 -31.27
N MET A 69 0.96 26.98 -31.85
CA MET A 69 2.27 26.93 -31.20
C MET A 69 2.38 27.89 -30.00
N GLU A 70 1.84 29.10 -30.12
CA GLU A 70 1.77 30.05 -29.00
C GLU A 70 0.91 29.51 -27.83
N SER A 71 -0.22 28.85 -28.16
CA SER A 71 -1.06 28.18 -27.17
C SER A 71 -0.34 27.00 -26.50
N PHE A 72 0.37 26.17 -27.26
CA PHE A 72 1.19 25.09 -26.73
C PHE A 72 2.30 25.61 -25.79
N ASN A 73 3.02 26.66 -26.19
CA ASN A 73 4.05 27.27 -25.35
C ASN A 73 3.49 27.78 -24.02
N SER A 74 2.31 28.42 -24.04
CA SER A 74 1.68 28.90 -22.80
C SER A 74 1.34 27.75 -21.86
N ARG A 75 0.80 26.63 -22.39
CA ARG A 75 0.50 25.43 -21.61
C ARG A 75 1.75 24.73 -21.09
N LEU A 76 2.85 24.75 -21.87
CA LEU A 76 4.12 24.20 -21.46
C LEU A 76 4.71 24.99 -20.28
N GLN A 77 4.68 26.33 -20.36
CA GLN A 77 5.16 27.18 -19.27
C GLN A 77 4.38 26.94 -17.97
N GLU A 78 3.05 26.81 -18.06
CA GLU A 78 2.22 26.47 -16.89
C GLU A 78 2.58 25.10 -16.31
N ALA A 79 2.87 24.11 -17.15
CA ALA A 79 3.31 22.80 -16.70
C ALA A 79 4.68 22.85 -16.01
N GLU A 80 5.63 23.62 -16.54
CA GLU A 80 6.96 23.83 -15.95
C GLU A 80 6.88 24.48 -14.56
N ASP A 81 6.03 25.50 -14.40
CA ASP A 81 5.81 26.16 -13.12
C ASP A 81 5.22 25.19 -12.08
N ARG A 82 4.26 24.36 -12.50
CA ARG A 82 3.66 23.33 -11.63
C ARG A 82 4.64 22.24 -11.24
N ILE A 83 5.54 21.83 -12.14
CA ILE A 83 6.60 20.86 -11.84
C ILE A 83 7.56 21.45 -10.80
N SER A 84 7.96 22.72 -10.97
CA SER A 84 8.84 23.41 -10.00
C SER A 84 8.22 23.46 -8.60
N GLU A 85 6.92 23.75 -8.48
CA GLU A 85 6.23 23.76 -7.18
C GLU A 85 6.15 22.35 -6.55
N LEU A 86 5.92 21.32 -7.35
CA LEU A 86 5.90 19.93 -6.88
C LEU A 86 7.29 19.48 -6.40
N GLU A 87 8.35 19.86 -7.09
CA GLU A 87 9.74 19.56 -6.68
C GLU A 87 10.05 20.16 -5.30
N ASP A 88 9.66 21.42 -5.07
CA ASP A 88 9.80 22.08 -3.77
C ASP A 88 9.03 21.35 -2.65
N GLN A 89 7.82 20.86 -2.95
CA GLN A 89 7.01 20.10 -1.99
C GLN A 89 7.64 18.74 -1.67
N VAL A 90 8.11 18.01 -2.68
CA VAL A 90 8.80 16.72 -2.50
C VAL A 90 10.04 16.90 -1.65
N GLN A 91 10.82 17.98 -1.86
CA GLN A 91 12.01 18.25 -1.05
C GLN A 91 11.66 18.53 0.42
N LYS A 92 10.59 19.29 0.69
CA LYS A 92 10.09 19.52 2.06
C LYS A 92 9.63 18.22 2.72
N GLN A 93 8.93 17.36 1.98
CA GLN A 93 8.47 16.07 2.50
C GLN A 93 9.66 15.15 2.82
N ALA A 94 10.65 15.06 1.94
CA ALA A 94 11.86 14.27 2.16
C ALA A 94 12.62 14.72 3.42
N GLN A 95 12.71 16.04 3.67
CA GLN A 95 13.30 16.56 4.91
C GLN A 95 12.49 16.16 6.15
N ALA A 96 11.16 16.20 6.08
CA ALA A 96 10.29 15.79 7.19
C ALA A 96 10.42 14.29 7.50
N GLU A 97 10.47 13.44 6.48
CA GLU A 97 10.69 11.99 6.62
C GLU A 97 12.02 11.68 7.30
N GLN A 98 13.12 12.35 6.91
CA GLN A 98 14.41 12.19 7.58
C GLN A 98 14.36 12.57 9.07
N GLN A 99 13.58 13.59 9.45
CA GLN A 99 13.41 13.93 10.87
C GLN A 99 12.61 12.89 11.63
N LEU A 100 11.56 12.34 11.00
CA LEU A 100 10.75 11.28 11.59
C LEU A 100 11.59 10.01 11.81
N GLU A 101 12.40 9.64 10.83
CA GLU A 101 13.30 8.48 10.92
C GLU A 101 14.31 8.61 12.07
N LYS A 102 14.89 9.80 12.25
CA LYS A 102 15.78 10.08 13.40
C LYS A 102 15.07 9.94 14.74
N LYS A 103 13.78 10.30 14.84
CA LYS A 103 13.00 10.13 16.07
C LYS A 103 12.72 8.65 16.34
N ILE A 104 12.35 7.89 15.32
CA ILE A 104 12.11 6.44 15.43
C ILE A 104 13.39 5.73 15.88
N LYS A 105 14.55 6.01 15.28
CA LYS A 105 15.83 5.44 15.69
C LYS A 105 16.15 5.68 17.16
N LYS A 106 15.94 6.91 17.65
CA LYS A 106 16.12 7.24 19.09
C LYS A 106 15.17 6.47 20.00
N GLN A 107 13.90 6.33 19.60
CA GLN A 107 12.93 5.55 20.37
C GLN A 107 13.28 4.07 20.39
N GLU A 108 13.74 3.52 19.26
CA GLU A 108 14.20 2.13 19.16
C GLU A 108 15.40 1.86 20.07
N GLU A 109 16.39 2.75 20.09
CA GLU A 109 17.53 2.68 21.00
C GLU A 109 17.08 2.69 22.47
N SER A 110 16.18 3.59 22.84
CA SER A 110 15.65 3.68 24.20
C SER A 110 14.88 2.41 24.62
N LEU A 111 14.08 1.83 23.70
CA LEU A 111 13.38 0.56 23.95
C LEU A 111 14.36 -0.61 24.07
N ARG A 112 15.44 -0.60 23.28
CA ARG A 112 16.50 -1.61 23.35
C ARG A 112 17.22 -1.56 24.70
N GLU A 113 17.59 -0.37 25.17
CA GLU A 113 18.16 -0.18 26.50
C GLU A 113 17.21 -0.64 27.62
N LEU A 114 15.93 -0.30 27.54
CA LEU A 114 14.92 -0.73 28.52
C LEU A 114 14.78 -2.26 28.54
N ARG A 115 14.74 -2.90 27.36
CA ARG A 115 14.71 -4.36 27.22
C ARG A 115 15.95 -5.01 27.83
N ASP A 116 17.13 -4.48 27.56
CA ASP A 116 18.38 -5.03 28.09
C ASP A 116 18.48 -4.85 29.62
N ASN A 117 17.93 -3.76 30.16
CA ASN A 117 17.82 -3.54 31.61
C ASN A 117 16.85 -4.54 32.27
N MET A 118 15.70 -4.83 31.65
CA MET A 118 14.78 -5.86 32.15
C MET A 118 15.44 -7.25 32.16
N LYS A 119 16.22 -7.60 31.13
CA LYS A 119 16.95 -8.88 31.05
C LYS A 119 18.07 -9.03 32.10
N ARG A 120 18.68 -7.94 32.56
CA ARG A 120 19.69 -7.97 33.64
C ARG A 120 19.07 -8.20 35.01
N SER A 121 17.77 -7.99 35.15
CA SER A 121 17.01 -8.18 36.39
C SER A 121 16.56 -9.63 36.57
N ASN A 122 17.42 -10.61 36.27
CA ASN A 122 17.11 -12.03 36.49
C ASN A 122 17.24 -12.35 37.99
N MET A 123 16.12 -12.40 38.71
CA MET A 123 16.08 -13.02 40.03
C MET A 123 16.30 -14.53 39.88
N ARG A 124 17.45 -15.05 40.33
CA ARG A 124 17.65 -16.50 40.47
C ARG A 124 16.77 -17.04 41.60
N ILE A 125 15.68 -17.71 41.26
CA ILE A 125 14.93 -18.54 42.20
C ILE A 125 15.72 -19.84 42.39
N ILE A 126 16.17 -20.12 43.61
CA ILE A 126 16.95 -21.32 43.95
C ILE A 126 16.09 -22.56 43.66
N GLY A 127 16.52 -23.39 42.69
CA GLY A 127 15.87 -24.66 42.34
C GLY A 127 15.44 -24.80 40.88
N LEU A 128 15.48 -23.73 40.07
CA LEU A 128 15.05 -23.75 38.66
C LEU A 128 16.24 -23.60 37.70
N PRO A 129 16.40 -24.48 36.69
CA PRO A 129 17.42 -24.32 35.64
C PRO A 129 17.06 -23.19 34.66
N GLU A 130 18.05 -22.39 34.25
CA GLU A 130 17.89 -21.24 33.34
C GLU A 130 17.28 -21.68 31.99
N GLY A 131 16.18 -21.04 31.58
CA GLY A 131 15.58 -21.18 30.24
C GLY A 131 14.23 -21.90 30.16
N GLN A 132 13.69 -22.42 31.27
CA GLN A 132 12.40 -23.13 31.27
C GLN A 132 11.16 -22.22 31.26
N GLU A 133 11.31 -20.94 31.63
CA GLU A 133 10.24 -19.94 31.69
C GLU A 133 9.67 -19.55 30.32
N GLU A 134 10.43 -19.74 29.23
CA GLU A 134 10.00 -19.38 27.86
C GLU A 134 9.18 -20.48 27.16
N GLN A 135 9.26 -21.74 27.60
CA GLN A 135 8.61 -22.87 26.89
C GLN A 135 7.30 -23.34 27.52
N GLN A 136 7.14 -23.20 28.83
CA GLN A 136 5.91 -23.50 29.55
C GLN A 136 5.60 -22.27 30.37
N GLY A 137 4.64 -21.46 29.93
CA GLY A 137 4.27 -20.21 30.60
C GLY A 137 4.13 -20.40 32.12
N LEU A 138 4.48 -19.36 32.88
CA LEU A 138 4.58 -19.34 34.35
C LEU A 138 3.39 -20.01 35.06
N GLU A 139 2.20 -19.98 34.47
CA GLU A 139 0.97 -20.59 34.98
C GLU A 139 1.06 -22.12 35.12
N ASN A 140 1.72 -22.82 34.19
CA ASN A 140 1.85 -24.28 34.26
C ASN A 140 2.84 -24.71 35.35
N LEU A 141 3.89 -23.91 35.58
CA LEU A 141 4.88 -24.18 36.61
C LEU A 141 4.31 -23.93 38.02
N PHE A 142 3.48 -22.90 38.18
CA PHE A 142 2.78 -22.64 39.44
C PHE A 142 1.76 -23.74 39.77
N GLU A 143 1.04 -24.27 38.79
CA GLU A 143 0.12 -25.40 38.96
C GLU A 143 0.85 -26.71 39.34
N GLU A 144 2.01 -26.98 38.75
CA GLU A 144 2.83 -28.16 39.08
C GLU A 144 3.39 -28.07 40.52
N ILE A 145 3.89 -26.91 40.93
CA ILE A 145 4.41 -26.70 42.30
C ILE A 145 3.29 -26.77 43.35
N MET A 146 2.09 -26.25 43.04
CA MET A 146 0.92 -26.29 43.92
C MET A 146 0.38 -27.72 44.09
N THR A 147 0.38 -28.51 43.02
CA THR A 147 -0.07 -29.91 43.06
C THR A 147 0.95 -30.85 43.72
N GLU A 148 2.24 -30.59 43.56
CA GLU A 148 3.31 -31.37 44.20
C GLU A 148 3.39 -31.13 45.72
N ASN A 149 3.14 -29.90 46.20
CA ASN A 149 3.27 -29.57 47.62
C ASN A 149 1.96 -29.61 48.42
N PHE A 150 0.78 -29.42 47.79
CA PHE A 150 -0.52 -29.33 48.48
C PHE A 150 -1.67 -30.03 47.73
N PRO A 151 -1.68 -31.38 47.67
CA PRO A 151 -2.63 -32.15 46.83
C PRO A 151 -4.13 -32.07 47.24
N ASP A 152 -4.46 -31.57 48.44
CA ASP A 152 -5.83 -31.61 48.99
C ASP A 152 -6.66 -30.32 48.81
N MET A 153 -6.10 -29.27 48.19
CA MET A 153 -6.80 -27.98 48.02
C MET A 153 -7.91 -27.99 46.94
N GLY A 154 -8.01 -29.04 46.12
CA GLY A 154 -8.98 -29.14 45.01
C GLY A 154 -10.30 -29.87 45.31
N LYS A 155 -10.56 -30.33 46.55
CA LYS A 155 -11.69 -31.22 46.87
C LYS A 155 -12.67 -30.74 47.95
N ILE A 156 -12.89 -29.43 48.09
CA ILE A 156 -13.96 -28.94 48.99
C ILE A 156 -15.23 -28.70 48.17
N LYS A 157 -16.07 -29.73 48.03
CA LYS A 157 -17.48 -29.58 47.63
C LYS A 157 -18.30 -29.25 48.89
N VAL A 158 -19.07 -28.17 48.82
CA VAL A 158 -20.03 -27.75 49.84
C VAL A 158 -21.15 -28.79 49.92
N THR A 159 -21.22 -29.54 51.03
CA THR A 159 -22.31 -30.48 51.31
C THR A 159 -23.37 -29.82 52.19
N GLN A 160 -24.58 -29.75 51.65
CA GLN A 160 -25.82 -29.34 52.29
C GLN A 160 -26.31 -30.41 53.29
N ILE A 161 -26.41 -30.07 54.58
CA ILE A 161 -27.18 -30.79 55.62
C ILE A 161 -27.48 -29.72 56.70
N GLY A 162 -28.66 -29.46 57.26
CA GLY A 162 -29.99 -30.07 57.25
C GLY A 162 -30.69 -29.48 58.49
N LEU A 163 -31.78 -28.73 58.29
CA LEU A 163 -32.57 -28.12 59.38
C LEU A 163 -33.36 -29.20 60.13
N GLY A 164 -33.22 -29.24 61.46
CA GLY A 164 -33.98 -30.12 62.35
C GLY A 164 -34.43 -29.37 63.60
N THR A 165 -35.69 -28.97 63.61
CA THR A 165 -36.45 -28.49 64.78
C THR A 165 -37.08 -29.67 65.53
N ASN A 166 -36.89 -29.75 66.86
CA ASN A 166 -37.95 -30.16 67.79
C ASN A 166 -37.57 -29.97 69.28
N MET A 167 -38.29 -29.04 69.92
CA MET A 167 -39.13 -29.17 71.13
C MET A 167 -38.68 -30.03 72.32
N ASN A 168 -38.64 -29.37 73.48
CA ASN A 168 -39.31 -29.67 74.77
C ASN A 168 -38.37 -29.42 75.96
N LEU A 169 -38.80 -29.06 77.17
CA LEU A 169 -39.98 -28.45 77.77
C LEU A 169 -39.64 -28.46 79.28
N ASN A 170 -40.25 -27.59 80.07
CA ASN A 170 -40.36 -27.70 81.54
C ASN A 170 -39.07 -27.39 82.32
N ARG A 171 -39.07 -26.76 83.50
CA ARG A 171 -40.05 -26.46 84.56
C ARG A 171 -39.24 -25.53 85.49
N GLY A 172 -39.70 -24.42 86.05
CA GLY A 172 -40.97 -24.11 86.69
C GLY A 172 -40.66 -23.53 88.08
N TYR A 173 -41.57 -22.67 88.56
CA TYR A 173 -41.73 -22.16 89.93
C TYR A 173 -40.65 -21.16 90.40
N GLY A 174 -41.00 -19.91 90.72
CA GLY A 174 -42.00 -19.51 91.72
C GLY A 174 -41.25 -19.38 93.05
N GLY A 175 -41.25 -18.30 93.81
CA GLY A 175 -42.18 -17.19 93.96
C GLY A 175 -42.15 -16.81 95.45
N ALA A 176 -42.53 -15.59 95.78
CA ALA A 176 -42.79 -15.07 97.13
C ALA A 176 -41.57 -15.01 98.08
N GLY A 177 -41.47 -14.07 99.02
CA GLY A 177 -42.34 -13.02 99.52
C GLY A 177 -41.48 -12.23 100.52
N SER A 178 -41.64 -10.92 100.62
CA SER A 178 -42.49 -10.30 101.65
C SER A 178 -41.75 -9.98 102.95
N VAL A 179 -41.54 -8.67 103.14
CA VAL A 179 -41.83 -7.88 104.34
C VAL A 179 -41.09 -8.17 105.65
N GLY A 180 -40.50 -7.13 106.22
CA GLY A 180 -40.29 -7.03 107.67
C GLY A 180 -39.39 -5.87 108.08
N SER A 181 -40.01 -4.78 108.55
CA SER A 181 -39.35 -3.68 109.29
C SER A 181 -39.60 -3.86 110.80
N ILE A 182 -38.85 -3.13 111.65
CA ILE A 182 -39.07 -2.80 113.10
C ILE A 182 -38.49 -3.83 114.11
N PRO A 183 -38.08 -3.50 115.37
CA PRO A 183 -37.37 -2.36 115.99
C PRO A 183 -36.13 -2.78 116.85
N ALA A 184 -35.45 -1.82 117.48
CA ALA A 184 -34.46 -2.05 118.54
C ALA A 184 -35.11 -2.38 119.90
N VAL A 185 -34.61 -3.40 120.63
CA VAL A 185 -34.84 -3.60 122.09
C VAL A 185 -33.65 -4.31 122.78
N GLN A 186 -32.95 -3.55 123.63
CA GLN A 186 -32.29 -3.87 124.91
C GLN A 186 -31.42 -5.14 125.07
N VAL A 187 -30.10 -4.93 125.07
CA VAL A 187 -29.12 -5.89 125.62
C VAL A 187 -29.09 -5.77 127.16
N LYS A 188 -29.55 -6.80 127.87
CA LYS A 188 -29.29 -6.95 129.32
C LYS A 188 -27.79 -7.20 129.51
N GLN A 189 -27.11 -6.26 130.17
CA GLN A 189 -25.66 -6.27 130.46
C GLN A 189 -25.19 -7.36 131.44
N SER A 190 -25.99 -8.40 131.70
CA SER A 190 -25.70 -9.45 132.70
C SER A 190 -25.37 -10.83 132.12
N ILE A 191 -25.11 -10.94 130.81
CA ILE A 191 -24.67 -12.21 130.16
C ILE A 191 -23.27 -12.09 129.51
N LEU A 192 -22.57 -10.97 129.72
CA LEU A 192 -21.20 -10.72 129.25
C LEU A 192 -20.14 -11.15 130.28
N ASN A 193 -20.30 -12.33 130.88
CA ASN A 193 -19.25 -12.96 131.70
C ASN A 193 -18.78 -14.24 131.00
N PRO A 194 -17.56 -14.27 130.44
CA PRO A 194 -17.00 -15.50 129.89
C PRO A 194 -16.65 -16.47 131.03
N LEU A 195 -17.42 -17.56 131.13
CA LEU A 195 -17.09 -18.73 131.95
C LEU A 195 -15.81 -19.37 131.38
N LYS A 196 -14.70 -19.29 132.12
CA LYS A 196 -13.49 -20.08 131.87
C LYS A 196 -13.73 -21.51 132.37
N LEU A 197 -14.11 -22.40 131.47
CA LEU A 197 -14.01 -23.84 131.68
C LEU A 197 -12.64 -24.29 131.15
N GLU A 198 -11.85 -24.93 132.00
CA GLU A 198 -10.57 -25.53 131.62
C GLU A 198 -10.82 -26.66 130.61
N VAL A 199 -10.51 -26.39 129.34
CA VAL A 199 -10.69 -27.36 128.25
C VAL A 199 -9.52 -28.34 128.24
N ASN A 200 -9.86 -29.62 128.32
CA ASN A 200 -8.97 -30.77 128.28
C ASN A 200 -7.88 -30.63 127.17
N PRO A 201 -6.58 -30.82 127.47
CA PRO A 201 -5.47 -30.57 126.51
C PRO A 201 -5.52 -31.42 125.24
N ASN A 202 -6.21 -32.57 125.25
CA ASN A 202 -6.36 -33.44 124.07
C ASN A 202 -7.44 -32.93 123.07
N ILE A 203 -8.34 -32.05 123.52
CA ILE A 203 -9.36 -31.43 122.65
C ILE A 203 -8.78 -30.19 121.96
N GLN A 204 -7.86 -29.48 122.61
CA GLN A 204 -7.15 -28.35 122.00
C GLN A 204 -6.22 -28.78 120.85
N SER A 205 -5.54 -29.93 120.96
CA SER A 205 -4.67 -30.44 119.88
C SER A 205 -5.48 -30.81 118.62
N MET A 206 -6.59 -31.52 118.78
CA MET A 206 -7.54 -31.85 117.69
C MET A 206 -8.15 -30.60 117.06
N CYS A 207 -8.58 -29.63 117.87
CA CYS A 207 -9.15 -28.38 117.38
C CYS A 207 -8.11 -27.50 116.66
N ASN A 208 -6.85 -27.52 117.10
CA ASN A 208 -5.75 -26.86 116.40
C ASN A 208 -5.41 -27.57 115.07
N GLN A 209 -5.45 -28.90 115.02
CA GLN A 209 -5.23 -29.67 113.80
C GLN A 209 -6.36 -29.47 112.77
N GLU A 210 -7.62 -29.50 113.19
CA GLU A 210 -8.77 -29.12 112.35
C GLU A 210 -8.65 -27.66 111.87
N LYS A 211 -8.23 -26.74 112.74
CA LYS A 211 -8.02 -25.33 112.37
C LYS A 211 -6.92 -25.16 111.31
N GLU A 212 -5.87 -25.97 111.34
CA GLU A 212 -4.85 -25.98 110.28
C GLU A 212 -5.37 -26.59 108.97
N GLN A 213 -6.18 -27.64 109.04
CA GLN A 213 -6.84 -28.18 107.85
C GLN A 213 -7.85 -27.18 107.25
N ILE A 214 -8.59 -26.44 108.08
CA ILE A 214 -9.47 -25.35 107.64
C ILE A 214 -8.64 -24.21 107.00
N LYS A 215 -7.45 -23.90 107.52
CA LYS A 215 -6.52 -22.97 106.84
C LYS A 215 -6.01 -23.51 105.51
N SER A 216 -5.76 -24.81 105.41
CA SER A 216 -5.38 -25.46 104.13
C SER A 216 -6.54 -25.47 103.14
N PHE A 217 -7.78 -25.62 103.61
CA PHE A 217 -9.01 -25.50 102.82
C PHE A 217 -9.24 -24.07 102.32
N ASN A 218 -8.88 -23.06 103.10
CA ASN A 218 -8.85 -21.67 102.62
C ASN A 218 -7.83 -21.46 101.48
N LYS A 219 -6.72 -22.22 101.45
CA LYS A 219 -5.82 -22.22 100.28
C LYS A 219 -6.47 -22.91 99.09
N PHE A 220 -7.28 -23.96 99.29
CA PHE A 220 -8.07 -24.54 98.19
C PHE A 220 -9.10 -23.55 97.64
N ALA A 221 -9.74 -22.73 98.47
CA ALA A 221 -10.66 -21.69 97.99
C ALA A 221 -9.97 -20.71 97.02
N SER A 222 -8.72 -20.29 97.31
CA SER A 222 -7.98 -19.41 96.40
C SER A 222 -7.54 -20.10 95.10
N PHE A 223 -7.27 -21.41 95.13
CA PHE A 223 -7.02 -22.20 93.92
C PHE A 223 -8.29 -22.36 93.06
N ILE A 224 -9.45 -22.59 93.67
CA ILE A 224 -10.72 -22.65 92.96
C ILE A 224 -11.06 -21.32 92.28
N ASP A 225 -10.84 -20.20 92.97
CA ASP A 225 -11.01 -18.86 92.39
C ASP A 225 -10.03 -18.61 91.24
N LYS A 226 -8.79 -19.09 91.36
CA LYS A 226 -7.79 -18.99 90.28
C LYS A 226 -8.22 -19.78 89.04
N VAL A 227 -8.64 -21.04 89.20
CA VAL A 227 -9.13 -21.88 88.09
C VAL A 227 -10.34 -21.24 87.43
N ARG A 228 -11.31 -20.75 88.20
CA ARG A 228 -12.48 -20.03 87.67
C ARG A 228 -12.08 -18.77 86.90
N SER A 229 -11.10 -18.00 87.39
CA SER A 229 -10.59 -16.82 86.69
C SER A 229 -9.91 -17.17 85.35
N LEU A 230 -9.16 -18.28 85.32
CA LEU A 230 -8.47 -18.75 84.11
C LEU A 230 -9.45 -19.32 83.09
N GLU A 231 -10.47 -20.07 83.52
CA GLU A 231 -11.55 -20.53 82.64
C GLU A 231 -12.30 -19.34 82.02
N GLN A 232 -12.59 -18.31 82.82
CA GLN A 232 -13.26 -17.11 82.32
C GLN A 232 -12.39 -16.34 81.34
N GLN A 233 -11.08 -16.23 81.59
CA GLN A 233 -10.13 -15.62 80.64
C GLN A 233 -10.03 -16.40 79.33
N ASN A 234 -9.93 -17.73 79.40
CA ASN A 234 -9.91 -18.58 78.21
C ASN A 234 -11.20 -18.47 77.40
N LYS A 235 -12.35 -18.34 78.08
CA LYS A 235 -13.64 -18.13 77.41
C LYS A 235 -13.67 -16.79 76.67
N ILE A 236 -13.16 -15.72 77.28
CA ILE A 236 -13.04 -14.40 76.64
C ILE A 236 -12.07 -14.45 75.45
N LEU A 237 -10.93 -15.14 75.59
CA LEU A 237 -9.96 -15.33 74.51
C LEU A 237 -10.57 -16.09 73.33
N MET A 238 -11.31 -17.17 73.58
CA MET A 238 -12.06 -17.90 72.57
C MET A 238 -13.09 -17.01 71.85
N THR A 239 -13.85 -16.21 72.59
CA THR A 239 -14.82 -15.28 71.98
C THR A 239 -14.14 -14.19 71.16
N LYS A 240 -13.02 -13.63 71.65
CA LYS A 240 -12.22 -12.64 70.90
C LYS A 240 -11.61 -13.23 69.63
N TRP A 241 -11.08 -14.45 69.71
CA TRP A 241 -10.55 -15.16 68.56
C TRP A 241 -11.61 -15.36 67.47
N ASN A 242 -12.80 -15.85 67.86
CA ASN A 242 -13.90 -16.05 66.92
C ASN A 242 -14.40 -14.74 66.29
N LEU A 243 -14.45 -13.65 67.07
CA LEU A 243 -14.84 -12.33 66.55
C LEU A 243 -13.80 -11.78 65.56
N LEU A 244 -12.50 -11.91 65.86
CA LEU A 244 -11.41 -11.51 64.97
C LEU A 244 -11.39 -12.35 63.69
N GLN A 245 -11.69 -13.64 63.78
CA GLN A 245 -11.78 -14.52 62.61
C GLN A 245 -12.96 -14.13 61.72
N GLN A 246 -14.11 -13.77 62.28
CA GLN A 246 -15.24 -13.23 61.51
C GLN A 246 -14.92 -11.88 60.87
N GLN A 247 -14.16 -11.00 61.54
CA GLN A 247 -13.73 -9.72 60.96
C GLN A 247 -12.75 -9.87 59.79
N LYS A 248 -11.90 -10.90 59.79
CA LYS A 248 -11.07 -11.24 58.60
C LYS A 248 -11.89 -11.70 57.40
N MET A 249 -13.08 -12.27 57.62
CA MET A 249 -13.97 -12.73 56.55
C MET A 249 -14.76 -11.60 55.89
N THR A 250 -14.91 -10.45 56.57
CA THR A 250 -15.22 -9.20 55.88
C THR A 250 -13.94 -8.69 55.23
N GLN A 251 -13.62 -9.24 54.06
CA GLN A 251 -12.57 -8.73 53.17
C GLN A 251 -12.72 -7.20 53.08
N SER A 252 -11.65 -6.49 53.42
CA SER A 252 -11.62 -5.04 53.31
C SER A 252 -12.00 -4.64 51.88
N ASN A 253 -12.88 -3.64 51.73
CA ASN A 253 -13.30 -3.10 50.43
C ASN A 253 -12.11 -2.65 49.53
N MET A 254 -10.91 -2.54 50.10
CA MET A 254 -9.67 -2.34 49.37
C MET A 254 -9.37 -3.47 48.38
N ASP A 255 -9.63 -4.73 48.71
CA ASP A 255 -9.40 -5.85 47.78
C ASP A 255 -10.37 -5.79 46.61
N ASN A 256 -11.64 -5.43 46.85
CA ASN A 256 -12.63 -5.25 45.78
C ASN A 256 -12.31 -4.04 44.88
N MET A 257 -11.84 -2.94 45.46
CA MET A 257 -11.39 -1.76 44.71
C MET A 257 -10.13 -2.05 43.88
N SER A 258 -9.15 -2.77 44.46
CA SER A 258 -7.95 -3.23 43.77
C SER A 258 -8.29 -4.22 42.66
N GLN A 259 -9.15 -5.20 42.92
CA GLN A 259 -9.66 -6.16 41.93
C GLN A 259 -10.38 -5.45 40.77
N SER A 260 -11.20 -4.43 41.06
CA SER A 260 -11.88 -3.63 40.04
C SER A 260 -10.89 -2.82 39.19
N TYR A 261 -9.85 -2.24 39.79
CA TYR A 261 -8.78 -1.56 39.05
C TYR A 261 -8.00 -2.55 38.18
N ILE A 262 -7.55 -3.67 38.75
CA ILE A 262 -6.84 -4.76 38.05
C ILE A 262 -7.66 -5.27 36.87
N SER A 263 -8.99 -5.34 37.00
CA SER A 263 -9.87 -5.79 35.92
C SER A 263 -10.10 -4.73 34.84
N ASN A 264 -10.10 -3.43 35.19
CA ASN A 264 -10.35 -2.34 34.24
C ASN A 264 -9.11 -1.90 33.45
N LEU A 265 -7.92 -1.98 34.06
CA LEU A 265 -6.64 -1.61 33.44
C LEU A 265 -6.38 -2.32 32.08
N PRO A 266 -6.56 -3.66 31.96
CA PRO A 266 -6.40 -4.37 30.70
C PRO A 266 -7.41 -3.93 29.63
N TRP A 267 -8.65 -3.63 30.02
CA TRP A 267 -9.67 -3.13 29.08
C TRP A 267 -9.31 -1.74 28.55
N GLN A 268 -8.78 -0.85 29.38
CA GLN A 268 -8.34 0.48 28.95
C GLN A 268 -7.14 0.39 27.99
N LEU A 269 -6.13 -0.42 28.34
CA LEU A 269 -4.97 -0.65 27.49
C LEU A 269 -5.39 -1.26 26.14
N ARG A 270 -6.30 -2.23 26.17
CA ARG A 270 -6.82 -2.90 24.97
C ARG A 270 -7.63 -1.94 24.09
N LEU A 271 -8.37 -1.00 24.67
CA LEU A 271 -9.11 0.02 23.93
C LEU A 271 -8.16 1.04 23.27
N MET A 272 -7.12 1.50 23.98
CA MET A 272 -6.12 2.41 23.39
C MET A 272 -5.37 1.74 22.25
N LEU A 273 -4.88 0.51 22.45
CA LEU A 273 -4.17 -0.24 21.41
C LEU A 273 -5.06 -0.51 20.19
N LYS A 274 -6.35 -0.79 20.41
CA LYS A 274 -7.31 -1.01 19.32
C LYS A 274 -7.58 0.26 18.51
N ALA A 275 -7.61 1.42 19.16
CA ALA A 275 -7.74 2.71 18.47
C ALA A 275 -6.47 3.05 17.67
N GLU A 276 -5.29 2.82 18.26
CA GLU A 276 -4.00 3.03 17.59
C GLU A 276 -3.84 2.11 16.37
N PHE A 277 -4.16 0.82 16.51
CA PHE A 277 -4.18 -0.13 15.40
C PHE A 277 -5.16 0.29 14.29
N GLY A 278 -6.31 0.86 14.65
CA GLY A 278 -7.25 1.41 13.66
C GLY A 278 -6.70 2.61 12.90
N ASN A 279 -5.89 3.46 13.54
CA ASN A 279 -5.21 4.57 12.89
C ASN A 279 -4.10 4.09 11.95
N GLU A 280 -3.31 3.10 12.39
CA GLU A 280 -2.28 2.48 11.56
C GLU A 280 -2.88 1.77 10.35
N GLN A 281 -3.97 1.01 10.53
CA GLN A 281 -4.70 0.40 9.42
C GLN A 281 -5.18 1.43 8.40
N ARG A 282 -5.68 2.57 8.85
CA ARG A 282 -6.10 3.67 7.95
C ARG A 282 -4.92 4.26 7.18
N LEU A 283 -3.77 4.41 7.81
CA LEU A 283 -2.56 4.90 7.14
C LEU A 283 -2.08 3.89 6.09
N VAL A 284 -2.08 2.60 6.43
CA VAL A 284 -1.72 1.51 5.50
C VAL A 284 -2.68 1.49 4.30
N GLU A 285 -3.99 1.60 4.52
CA GLU A 285 -4.98 1.67 3.44
C GLU A 285 -4.76 2.89 2.55
N TYR A 286 -4.50 4.06 3.16
CA TYR A 286 -4.19 5.29 2.41
C TYR A 286 -2.94 5.13 1.54
N LEU A 287 -1.86 4.57 2.09
CA LEU A 287 -0.63 4.34 1.34
C LEU A 287 -0.85 3.33 0.22
N LYS A 288 -1.55 2.23 0.50
CA LYS A 288 -1.90 1.23 -0.51
C LYS A 288 -2.67 1.86 -1.68
N ASN A 289 -3.70 2.66 -1.39
CA ASN A 289 -4.46 3.36 -2.43
C ASN A 289 -3.56 4.32 -3.22
N LYS A 290 -2.68 5.06 -2.54
CA LYS A 290 -1.72 5.95 -3.21
C LYS A 290 -0.76 5.17 -4.13
N TYR A 291 -0.32 3.98 -3.73
CA TYR A 291 0.50 3.11 -4.57
C TYR A 291 -0.27 2.55 -5.76
N GLU A 292 -1.52 2.12 -5.57
CA GLU A 292 -2.38 1.67 -6.67
C GLU A 292 -2.65 2.80 -7.67
N ASP A 293 -2.91 4.03 -7.20
CA ASP A 293 -3.07 5.20 -8.05
C ASP A 293 -1.79 5.50 -8.86
N GLU A 294 -0.62 5.39 -8.24
CA GLU A 294 0.66 5.62 -8.93
C GLU A 294 0.96 4.53 -9.97
N ILE A 295 0.63 3.27 -9.66
CA ILE A 295 0.68 2.16 -10.62
C ILE A 295 -0.25 2.46 -11.80
N ASN A 296 -1.50 2.88 -11.54
CA ASN A 296 -2.45 3.20 -12.59
C ASN A 296 -1.94 4.34 -13.48
N LYS A 297 -1.39 5.42 -12.90
CA LYS A 297 -0.76 6.50 -13.68
C LYS A 297 0.43 6.03 -14.49
N SER A 298 1.31 5.20 -13.90
CA SER A 298 2.44 4.62 -14.64
C SER A 298 1.95 3.81 -15.84
N THR A 299 0.89 3.00 -15.65
CA THR A 299 0.31 2.22 -16.76
C THR A 299 -0.36 3.11 -17.81
N GLU A 300 -0.95 4.24 -17.43
CA GLU A 300 -1.52 5.22 -18.37
C GLU A 300 -0.42 5.85 -19.23
N ILE A 301 0.67 6.32 -18.61
CA ILE A 301 1.82 6.86 -19.32
C ILE A 301 2.47 5.80 -20.23
N ASP A 302 2.62 4.56 -19.75
CA ASP A 302 3.15 3.47 -20.56
C ASP A 302 2.28 3.18 -21.80
N ASN A 303 0.95 3.24 -21.65
CA ASN A 303 0.03 3.10 -22.78
C ASN A 303 0.20 4.25 -23.80
N GLU A 304 0.36 5.48 -23.33
CA GLU A 304 0.64 6.63 -24.21
C GLU A 304 1.98 6.48 -24.95
N VAL A 305 3.02 6.01 -24.25
CA VAL A 305 4.34 5.74 -24.85
C VAL A 305 4.23 4.67 -25.94
N VAL A 306 3.45 3.61 -25.69
CA VAL A 306 3.19 2.57 -26.70
C VAL A 306 2.50 3.17 -27.92
N LEU A 307 1.49 4.01 -27.73
CA LEU A 307 0.78 4.67 -28.83
C LEU A 307 1.70 5.58 -29.65
N ILE A 308 2.48 6.43 -28.99
CA ILE A 308 3.46 7.30 -29.67
C ILE A 308 4.49 6.47 -30.42
N LYS A 309 4.97 5.36 -29.84
CA LYS A 309 5.91 4.47 -30.51
C LYS A 309 5.30 3.81 -31.74
N THR A 310 4.02 3.43 -31.70
CA THR A 310 3.33 2.92 -32.89
C THR A 310 3.18 3.98 -33.97
N ASP A 311 2.86 5.22 -33.61
CA ASP A 311 2.74 6.33 -34.57
C ASP A 311 4.10 6.69 -35.19
N VAL A 312 5.18 6.70 -34.41
CA VAL A 312 6.55 6.93 -34.92
C VAL A 312 6.97 5.81 -35.87
N ALA A 313 6.75 4.55 -35.50
CA ALA A 313 7.06 3.40 -36.36
C ALA A 313 6.27 3.45 -37.67
N TYR A 314 4.98 3.84 -37.62
CA TYR A 314 4.17 4.05 -38.81
C TYR A 314 4.72 5.19 -39.68
N CYS A 315 5.07 6.34 -39.09
CA CYS A 315 5.66 7.47 -39.82
C CYS A 315 6.99 7.10 -40.50
N GLU A 316 7.85 6.34 -39.82
CA GLU A 316 9.11 5.86 -40.39
C GLU A 316 8.88 4.90 -41.56
N GLN A 317 7.92 3.98 -41.42
CA GLN A 317 7.54 3.05 -42.48
C GLN A 317 6.94 3.78 -43.69
N ASP A 318 6.04 4.73 -43.48
CA ASP A 318 5.41 5.52 -44.54
C ASP A 318 6.43 6.40 -45.29
N ARG A 319 7.35 7.02 -44.55
CA ARG A 319 8.46 7.79 -45.12
C ARG A 319 9.39 6.91 -45.96
N ALA A 320 9.76 5.73 -45.46
CA ALA A 320 10.56 4.78 -46.21
C ALA A 320 9.82 4.27 -47.46
N GLY A 321 8.52 4.01 -47.33
CA GLY A 321 7.65 3.62 -48.45
C GLY A 321 7.60 4.68 -49.54
N SER A 322 7.36 5.94 -49.17
CA SER A 322 7.35 7.07 -50.11
C SER A 322 8.71 7.25 -50.81
N HIS A 323 9.82 7.06 -50.11
CA HIS A 323 11.16 7.13 -50.72
C HIS A 323 11.41 6.00 -51.71
N LEU A 324 10.99 4.77 -51.38
CA LEU A 324 11.10 3.62 -52.26
C LEU A 324 10.23 3.76 -53.51
N GLU A 325 9.01 4.29 -53.36
CA GLU A 325 8.12 4.58 -54.48
C GLU A 325 8.72 5.65 -55.40
N GLY A 326 9.29 6.72 -54.83
CA GLY A 326 10.03 7.74 -55.60
C GLY A 326 11.20 7.15 -56.40
N LEU A 327 12.05 6.33 -55.76
CA LEU A 327 13.16 5.64 -56.44
C LEU A 327 12.66 4.69 -57.53
N THR A 328 11.53 4.02 -57.30
CA THR A 328 10.92 3.11 -58.28
C THR A 328 10.46 3.88 -59.52
N ILE A 329 9.83 5.04 -59.33
CA ILE A 329 9.45 5.93 -60.43
C ILE A 329 10.68 6.41 -61.19
N GLU A 330 11.75 6.79 -60.49
CA GLU A 330 13.01 7.25 -61.11
C GLU A 330 13.68 6.15 -61.94
N ILE A 331 13.76 4.93 -61.41
CA ILE A 331 14.29 3.75 -62.13
C ILE A 331 13.46 3.48 -63.39
N ASN A 332 12.13 3.53 -63.28
CA ASN A 332 11.25 3.31 -64.43
C ASN A 332 11.40 4.41 -65.48
N PHE A 333 11.60 5.66 -65.06
CA PHE A 333 11.90 6.77 -65.96
C PHE A 333 13.21 6.52 -66.72
N TYR A 334 14.30 6.19 -66.03
CA TYR A 334 15.58 5.88 -66.72
C TYR A 334 15.43 4.68 -67.66
N ARG A 335 14.68 3.65 -67.27
CA ARG A 335 14.42 2.51 -68.15
C ARG A 335 13.69 2.92 -69.43
N GLN A 336 12.64 3.75 -69.33
CA GLN A 336 11.93 4.28 -70.50
C GLN A 336 12.84 5.16 -71.37
N LEU A 337 13.64 6.03 -70.74
CA LEU A 337 14.60 6.89 -71.43
C LEU A 337 15.59 6.06 -72.27
N TYR A 338 16.17 5.01 -71.68
CA TYR A 338 17.09 4.12 -72.39
C TYR A 338 16.39 3.28 -73.46
N GLU A 339 15.15 2.83 -73.24
CA GLU A 339 14.37 2.15 -74.27
C GLU A 339 14.12 3.06 -75.48
N GLU A 340 13.80 4.33 -75.26
CA GLU A 340 13.59 5.35 -76.31
C GLU A 340 14.90 5.67 -77.06
N GLU A 341 16.00 5.87 -76.34
CA GLU A 341 17.33 6.12 -76.93
C GLU A 341 17.78 4.95 -77.81
N ILE A 342 17.57 3.71 -77.35
CA ILE A 342 17.85 2.51 -78.16
C ILE A 342 16.95 2.48 -79.40
N CYS A 343 15.67 2.83 -79.29
CA CYS A 343 14.77 2.92 -80.45
C CYS A 343 15.25 3.96 -81.47
N GLU A 344 15.66 5.14 -81.00
CA GLU A 344 16.19 6.20 -81.86
C GLU A 344 17.47 5.76 -82.58
N LEU A 345 18.43 5.16 -81.85
CA LEU A 345 19.66 4.62 -82.44
C LEU A 345 19.37 3.51 -83.46
N GLN A 346 18.39 2.64 -83.18
CA GLN A 346 17.97 1.59 -84.11
C GLN A 346 17.39 2.18 -85.41
N VAL A 347 16.59 3.26 -85.31
CA VAL A 347 16.06 4.00 -86.46
C VAL A 347 17.20 4.64 -87.25
N GLN A 348 18.13 5.34 -86.58
CA GLN A 348 19.29 5.95 -87.26
C GLN A 348 20.15 4.90 -88.00
N ILE A 349 20.38 3.72 -87.40
CA ILE A 349 21.08 2.61 -88.06
C ILE A 349 20.28 2.09 -89.26
N SER A 350 18.96 1.92 -89.12
CA SER A 350 18.09 1.47 -90.21
C SER A 350 18.11 2.45 -91.38
N ASP A 351 17.95 3.75 -91.11
CA ASP A 351 17.97 4.79 -92.13
C ASP A 351 19.33 4.84 -92.85
N MET A 352 20.44 4.74 -92.11
CA MET A 352 21.78 4.65 -92.71
C MET A 352 21.98 3.34 -93.50
N SER A 353 21.49 2.20 -93.01
CA SER A 353 21.52 0.93 -93.75
C SER A 353 20.70 1.01 -95.04
N VAL A 354 19.55 1.68 -95.03
CA VAL A 354 18.72 1.90 -96.22
C VAL A 354 19.46 2.79 -97.21
N VAL A 355 20.05 3.91 -96.77
CA VAL A 355 20.90 4.77 -97.61
C VAL A 355 22.06 3.99 -98.23
N LEU A 356 22.75 3.16 -97.45
CA LEU A 356 23.83 2.30 -97.95
C LEU A 356 23.34 1.21 -98.93
N SER A 357 22.09 0.76 -98.81
CA SER A 357 21.49 -0.19 -99.76
C SER A 357 20.97 0.47 -101.05
N MET A 358 20.59 1.75 -100.99
CA MET A 358 20.21 2.53 -102.17
C MET A 358 21.42 2.78 -103.09
N ASP A 359 22.61 2.98 -102.52
CA ASP A 359 23.84 3.17 -103.29
C ASP A 359 24.55 1.86 -103.72
N ASN A 360 24.08 0.70 -103.26
CA ASN A 360 24.72 -0.61 -103.56
C ASN A 360 24.04 -1.41 -104.68
N ASN A 361 23.01 -0.89 -105.34
CA ASN A 361 22.29 -1.61 -106.38
C ASN A 361 22.92 -1.48 -107.79
N HIS A 362 24.23 -1.25 -107.86
CA HIS A 362 25.01 -1.43 -109.09
C HIS A 362 25.51 -2.87 -109.20
N THR A 363 24.57 -3.83 -109.26
CA THR A 363 24.92 -5.11 -109.88
C THR A 363 25.27 -4.83 -111.34
N LEU A 364 26.57 -4.82 -111.65
CA LEU A 364 27.09 -4.80 -113.01
C LEU A 364 26.46 -5.98 -113.76
N ASP A 365 25.64 -5.68 -114.78
CA ASP A 365 25.05 -6.68 -115.68
C ASP A 365 26.16 -7.28 -116.57
N LEU A 366 26.89 -8.22 -115.98
CA LEU A 366 27.97 -8.94 -116.65
C LEU A 366 27.43 -9.77 -117.80
N ASP A 367 26.18 -10.25 -117.73
CA ASP A 367 25.54 -11.03 -118.79
C ASP A 367 25.25 -10.16 -120.03
N GLY A 368 24.79 -8.93 -119.84
CA GLY A 368 24.64 -7.93 -120.91
C GLY A 368 25.97 -7.60 -121.59
N ILE A 369 27.03 -7.35 -120.82
CA ILE A 369 28.38 -7.07 -121.35
C ILE A 369 28.94 -8.29 -122.10
N ILE A 370 28.77 -9.50 -121.58
CA ILE A 370 29.20 -10.74 -122.25
C ILE A 370 28.42 -10.97 -123.55
N ALA A 371 27.12 -10.65 -123.58
CA ALA A 371 26.30 -10.75 -124.77
C ALA A 371 26.73 -9.75 -125.86
N GLU A 372 27.10 -8.53 -125.47
CA GLU A 372 27.60 -7.49 -126.40
C GLU A 372 28.97 -7.85 -126.99
N VAL A 373 29.91 -8.32 -126.15
CA VAL A 373 31.20 -8.85 -126.62
C VAL A 373 31.02 -10.04 -127.57
N LYS A 374 30.09 -10.95 -127.25
CA LYS A 374 29.73 -12.08 -128.14
C LYS A 374 29.09 -11.61 -129.45
N ALA A 375 28.22 -10.61 -129.44
CA ALA A 375 27.61 -10.04 -130.64
C ALA A 375 28.67 -9.41 -131.55
N GLN A 376 29.65 -8.71 -130.98
CA GLN A 376 30.75 -8.09 -131.75
C GLN A 376 31.69 -9.14 -132.37
N SER A 377 31.89 -10.29 -131.70
CA SER A 377 32.60 -11.45 -132.26
C SER A 377 31.83 -12.25 -133.32
N ARG A 378 30.52 -11.99 -133.48
CA ARG A 378 29.64 -12.66 -134.46
C ARG A 378 29.45 -11.84 -135.73
N SER A 379 30.19 -10.75 -135.93
CA SER A 379 30.34 -10.13 -137.24
C SER A 379 31.50 -10.80 -138.00
N PRO A 380 31.24 -11.67 -139.00
CA PRO A 380 32.29 -12.33 -139.74
C PRO A 380 33.04 -11.31 -140.61
N THR A 381 34.33 -11.15 -140.33
CA THR A 381 35.38 -10.75 -141.27
C THR A 381 35.16 -11.46 -142.59
N ALA A 382 34.68 -10.71 -143.58
CA ALA A 382 34.61 -11.15 -144.96
C ALA A 382 36.03 -11.23 -145.55
N ALA A 383 36.23 -12.32 -146.30
CA ALA A 383 37.09 -12.45 -147.49
C ALA A 383 38.35 -13.34 -147.38
N SER A 384 38.17 -14.56 -147.87
CA SER A 384 39.13 -15.46 -148.53
C SER A 384 38.24 -16.41 -149.35
N GLN A 385 38.18 -16.50 -150.68
CA GLN A 385 39.07 -16.16 -151.81
C GLN A 385 38.21 -15.96 -153.08
N GLY A 386 38.72 -15.24 -154.08
CA GLY A 386 38.19 -15.22 -155.46
C GLY A 386 38.02 -13.83 -156.04
#